data_AF-A0A7W3TL16-F1
#
_entry.id   AF-A0A7W3TL16-F1
#
_cell.length_a   1.000
_cell.length_b   1.000
_cell.length_c   1.000
_cell.angle_alpha   90.00
_cell.angle_beta   90.00
_cell.angle_gamma   90.00
#
_symmetry.space_group_name_H-M   'P 1'
#
loop_
_entity.id
_entity.type
_entity.pdbx_description
1 polymer ?
#
loop_
_entity_poly.entity_id
_entity_poly.type
_entity_poly.pdbx_seq_one_letter_code
_entity_poly.pdbx_strand_id
1 'polypeptide(L)'
;MPKARTLAQAHRLVDIPNIGPAMAGDLRALGIDAPADLKGKDPAGLYLQLCRLSGLRQDPCVLDTFMAAVAFAENDDARPWWAFTEARKRDWPAVEARRRTLVPDDAPTR
;
A
#
# COMPACT_ATOMS: atom_id res chain seq x y z
N MET A 1 5.27 -4.96 -20.00
CA MET A 1 6.52 -5.40 -19.34
C MET A 1 6.14 -6.38 -18.23
N PRO A 2 6.87 -7.49 -18.06
CA PRO A 2 6.63 -8.41 -16.96
C PRO A 2 6.92 -7.73 -15.61
N LYS A 3 6.21 -8.14 -14.56
CA LYS A 3 6.52 -7.76 -13.17
C LYS A 3 7.78 -8.48 -12.68
N ALA A 4 8.50 -7.84 -11.78
CA ALA A 4 9.64 -8.43 -11.09
C ALA A 4 9.18 -9.62 -10.23
N ARG A 5 10.02 -10.65 -10.12
CA ARG A 5 9.78 -11.81 -9.24
C ARG A 5 10.51 -11.71 -7.92
N THR A 6 11.55 -10.88 -7.87
CA THR A 6 12.32 -10.58 -6.66
C THR A 6 12.60 -9.08 -6.59
N LEU A 7 12.88 -8.57 -5.39
CA LEU A 7 13.24 -7.18 -5.16
C LEU A 7 14.48 -6.78 -5.95
N ALA A 8 15.46 -7.67 -6.09
CA ALA A 8 16.67 -7.42 -6.88
C ALA A 8 16.37 -7.13 -8.37
N GLN A 9 15.24 -7.64 -8.89
CA GLN A 9 14.79 -7.39 -10.27
C GLN A 9 13.89 -6.14 -10.39
N ALA A 10 13.44 -5.56 -9.28
CA ALA A 10 12.59 -4.40 -9.27
C ALA A 10 13.45 -3.12 -9.20
N HIS A 11 13.61 -2.44 -10.34
CA HIS A 11 14.37 -1.18 -10.40
C HIS A 11 13.48 0.05 -10.17
N ARG A 12 12.18 -0.07 -10.47
CA ARG A 12 11.18 0.98 -10.30
C ARG A 12 9.99 0.43 -9.52
N LEU A 13 9.24 1.31 -8.87
CA LEU A 13 8.02 0.93 -8.15
C LEU A 13 7.01 0.17 -9.03
N VAL A 14 6.86 0.58 -10.30
CA VAL A 14 5.96 -0.07 -11.26
C VAL A 14 6.43 -1.46 -11.68
N ASP A 15 7.65 -1.87 -11.35
CA ASP A 15 8.13 -3.24 -11.61
C ASP A 15 7.63 -4.21 -10.52
N ILE A 16 7.26 -3.70 -9.33
CA ILE A 16 6.71 -4.49 -8.22
C ILE A 16 5.34 -5.09 -8.63
N PRO A 17 5.08 -6.37 -8.30
CA PRO A 17 3.74 -6.95 -8.41
C PRO A 17 2.68 -6.07 -7.73
N ASN A 18 1.45 -6.04 -8.26
CA ASN A 18 0.34 -5.23 -7.74
C ASN A 18 0.48 -3.69 -7.88
N ILE A 19 1.66 -3.15 -8.18
CA ILE A 19 1.88 -1.70 -8.26
C ILE A 19 1.70 -1.17 -9.69
N GLY A 20 0.59 -0.49 -9.96
CA GLY A 20 0.39 0.28 -11.19
C GLY A 20 0.95 1.72 -11.10
N PRO A 21 0.90 2.51 -12.19
CA PRO A 21 1.37 3.88 -12.20
C PRO A 21 0.73 4.78 -11.13
N ALA A 22 -0.59 4.64 -10.88
CA ALA A 22 -1.29 5.39 -9.86
C ALA A 22 -0.74 5.09 -8.46
N MET A 23 -0.63 3.81 -8.10
CA MET A 23 -0.08 3.39 -6.80
C MET A 23 1.40 3.77 -6.65
N ALA A 24 2.18 3.74 -7.73
CA ALA A 24 3.55 4.25 -7.71
C ALA A 24 3.59 5.78 -7.50
N GLY A 25 2.58 6.52 -7.95
CA GLY A 25 2.41 7.94 -7.64
C GLY A 25 2.09 8.15 -6.16
N ASP A 26 1.17 7.38 -5.61
CA ASP A 26 0.81 7.43 -4.19
C ASP A 26 2.01 7.09 -3.29
N LEU A 27 2.78 6.04 -3.62
CA LEU A 27 4.02 5.69 -2.91
C LEU A 27 5.06 6.82 -2.93
N ARG A 28 5.28 7.48 -4.07
CA ARG A 28 6.20 8.63 -4.13
C ARG A 28 5.70 9.81 -3.30
N ALA A 29 4.39 10.07 -3.28
CA ALA A 29 3.80 11.09 -2.42
C ALA A 29 4.01 10.78 -0.91
N LEU A 30 4.18 9.51 -0.56
CA LEU A 30 4.55 9.05 0.79
C LEU A 30 6.06 9.06 1.07
N GLY A 31 6.89 9.49 0.11
CA GLY A 31 8.36 9.49 0.22
C GLY A 31 9.02 8.14 -0.03
N ILE A 32 8.36 7.25 -0.80
CA ILE A 32 8.90 5.96 -1.24
C ILE A 32 9.26 6.10 -2.73
N ASP A 33 10.55 6.20 -3.05
CA ASP A 33 11.02 6.45 -4.42
C ASP A 33 11.49 5.17 -5.11
N ALA A 34 12.02 4.21 -4.36
CA ALA A 34 12.53 2.95 -4.85
C ALA A 34 11.88 1.73 -4.17
N PRO A 35 11.83 0.55 -4.83
CA PRO A 35 11.28 -0.67 -4.24
C PRO A 35 11.90 -1.06 -2.89
N ALA A 36 13.20 -0.80 -2.69
CA ALA A 36 13.89 -1.12 -1.44
C ALA A 36 13.41 -0.28 -0.25
N ASP A 37 12.85 0.91 -0.47
CA ASP A 37 12.39 1.82 0.58
C ASP A 37 11.15 1.29 1.32
N LEU A 38 10.48 0.29 0.74
CA LEU A 38 9.34 -0.40 1.34
C LEU A 38 9.73 -1.38 2.45
N LYS A 39 11.00 -1.80 2.55
CA LYS A 39 11.44 -2.73 3.60
C LYS A 39 11.22 -2.12 4.98
N GLY A 40 10.58 -2.89 5.88
CA GLY A 40 10.30 -2.46 7.25
C GLY A 40 9.25 -1.35 7.37
N LYS A 41 8.55 -0.99 6.29
CA LYS A 41 7.42 -0.06 6.36
C LYS A 41 6.19 -0.77 6.92
N ASP A 42 5.44 -0.06 7.75
CA ASP A 42 4.11 -0.51 8.20
C ASP A 42 3.06 -0.21 7.12
N PRO A 43 2.42 -1.22 6.50
CA PRO A 43 1.38 -1.01 5.49
C PRO A 43 0.19 -0.19 6.01
N ALA A 44 -0.21 -0.39 7.27
CA ALA A 44 -1.32 0.35 7.87
C ALA A 44 -0.94 1.83 8.07
N GLY A 45 0.29 2.09 8.52
CA GLY A 45 0.88 3.43 8.58
C GLY A 45 0.88 4.14 7.21
N LEU A 46 1.32 3.45 6.15
CA LEU A 46 1.30 4.00 4.79
C LEU A 46 -0.13 4.35 4.32
N TYR A 47 -1.10 3.46 4.57
CA TYR A 47 -2.51 3.70 4.25
C TYR A 47 -3.06 4.93 4.98
N LEU A 48 -2.82 5.04 6.30
CA LEU A 48 -3.28 6.16 7.11
C LEU A 48 -2.62 7.48 6.68
N GLN A 49 -1.32 7.46 6.36
CA GLN A 49 -0.61 8.62 5.85
C GLN A 49 -1.15 9.06 4.49
N LEU A 50 -1.51 8.13 3.60
CA LEU A 50 -2.12 8.47 2.30
C LEU A 50 -3.51 9.08 2.47
N CYS A 51 -4.34 8.54 3.35
CA CYS A 51 -5.64 9.13 3.67
C CYS A 51 -5.47 10.58 4.16
N ARG A 52 -4.55 10.80 5.11
CA ARG A 52 -4.25 12.13 5.63
C ARG A 52 -3.73 13.09 4.56
N LEU A 53 -2.81 12.62 3.71
CA LEU A 53 -2.17 13.45 2.68
C LEU A 53 -3.17 13.85 1.58
N SER A 54 -4.03 12.92 1.17
CA SER A 54 -5.04 13.16 0.13
C SER A 54 -6.27 13.91 0.64
N GLY A 55 -6.53 13.87 1.96
CA GLY A 55 -7.80 14.34 2.53
C GLY A 55 -8.99 13.47 2.15
N LEU A 56 -8.75 12.27 1.59
CA LEU A 56 -9.76 11.34 1.09
C LEU A 56 -9.71 10.05 1.89
N ARG A 57 -10.86 9.38 1.96
CA ARG A 57 -10.90 7.99 2.40
C ARG A 57 -10.39 7.12 1.24
N GLN A 58 -9.25 6.46 1.41
CA GLN A 58 -8.79 5.50 0.41
C GLN A 58 -9.58 4.20 0.53
N ASP A 59 -9.87 3.54 -0.59
CA ASP A 59 -10.51 2.24 -0.60
C ASP A 59 -9.71 1.23 0.22
N PRO A 60 -10.36 0.32 0.97
CA PRO A 60 -9.63 -0.61 1.84
C PRO A 60 -8.65 -1.54 1.09
N CYS A 61 -8.89 -1.80 -0.20
CA CYS A 61 -7.98 -2.60 -1.04
C CYS A 61 -6.62 -1.91 -1.31
N VAL A 62 -6.52 -0.60 -1.07
CA VAL A 62 -5.23 0.11 -1.06
C VAL A 62 -4.33 -0.43 0.05
N LEU A 63 -4.89 -0.73 1.23
CA LEU A 63 -4.14 -1.38 2.30
C LEU A 63 -3.69 -2.78 1.89
N ASP A 64 -4.55 -3.57 1.25
CA ASP A 64 -4.16 -4.90 0.72
C ASP A 64 -2.97 -4.77 -0.26
N THR A 65 -2.97 -3.73 -1.09
CA THR A 65 -1.89 -3.44 -2.04
C THR A 65 -0.60 -3.05 -1.34
N PHE A 66 -0.65 -2.21 -0.29
CA PHE A 66 0.53 -1.88 0.52
C PHE A 66 1.08 -3.09 1.29
N MET A 67 0.21 -3.95 1.82
CA MET A 67 0.62 -5.20 2.48
C MET A 67 1.39 -6.09 1.50
N ALA A 68 0.88 -6.25 0.28
CA ALA A 68 1.56 -7.02 -0.76
C ALA A 68 2.89 -6.38 -1.20
N ALA A 69 2.94 -5.05 -1.31
CA ALA A 69 4.15 -4.34 -1.72
C ALA A 69 5.28 -4.45 -0.68
N VAL A 70 4.94 -4.32 0.61
CA VAL A 70 5.89 -4.51 1.71
C VAL A 70 6.34 -5.97 1.79
N ALA A 71 5.40 -6.93 1.71
CA ALA A 71 5.74 -8.36 1.73
C ALA A 71 6.68 -8.75 0.57
N PHE A 72 6.48 -8.18 -0.63
CA PHE A 72 7.40 -8.34 -1.75
C PHE A 72 8.78 -7.76 -1.45
N ALA A 73 8.85 -6.55 -0.91
CA ALA A 73 10.13 -5.92 -0.58
C ALA A 73 10.89 -6.66 0.53
N GLU A 74 10.20 -7.25 1.49
CA GLU A 74 10.83 -7.98 2.59
C GLU A 74 11.25 -9.39 2.19
N ASN A 75 10.39 -10.12 1.47
CA ASN A 75 10.48 -11.57 1.34
C ASN A 75 10.30 -12.09 -0.10
N ASP A 76 10.34 -11.21 -1.10
CA ASP A 76 10.05 -11.56 -2.51
C ASP A 76 8.66 -12.19 -2.71
N ASP A 77 7.71 -11.91 -1.81
CA ASP A 77 6.34 -12.39 -1.90
C ASP A 77 5.55 -11.69 -3.01
N ALA A 78 5.55 -12.29 -4.20
CA ALA A 78 4.89 -11.76 -5.39
C ALA A 78 3.40 -12.16 -5.50
N ARG A 79 2.74 -12.57 -4.41
CA ARG A 79 1.32 -12.92 -4.43
C ARG A 79 0.45 -11.72 -4.83
N PRO A 80 -0.71 -11.95 -5.44
CA PRO A 80 -1.64 -10.88 -5.75
C PRO A 80 -2.18 -10.23 -4.48
N TRP A 81 -2.48 -8.93 -4.53
CA TRP A 81 -2.92 -8.14 -3.37
C TRP A 81 -4.13 -8.74 -2.63
N TRP A 82 -5.07 -9.37 -3.36
CA TRP A 82 -6.26 -9.94 -2.73
C TRP A 82 -5.96 -11.14 -1.81
N ALA A 83 -4.76 -11.73 -1.90
CA ALA A 83 -4.31 -12.75 -0.95
C ALA A 83 -4.14 -12.20 0.48
N PHE A 84 -4.05 -10.87 0.64
CA PHE A 84 -3.92 -10.18 1.92
C PHE A 84 -5.26 -9.70 2.49
N THR A 85 -6.37 -9.84 1.74
CA THR A 85 -7.70 -9.37 2.11
C THR A 85 -8.16 -9.88 3.48
N GLU A 86 -7.94 -11.16 3.77
CA GLU A 86 -8.38 -11.76 5.04
C GLU A 86 -7.56 -11.24 6.22
N ALA A 87 -6.26 -11.00 6.02
CA ALA A 87 -5.42 -10.35 7.03
C ALA A 87 -5.90 -8.91 7.28
N ARG A 88 -6.13 -8.12 6.23
CA ARG A 88 -6.71 -6.78 6.37
C ARG A 88 -8.02 -6.82 7.12
N LYS A 89 -9.00 -7.65 6.71
CA LYS A 89 -10.34 -7.69 7.34
C LYS A 89 -10.27 -7.92 8.84
N ARG A 90 -9.37 -8.80 9.30
CA ARG A 90 -9.16 -9.07 10.72
C ARG A 90 -8.69 -7.81 11.46
N ASP A 91 -7.75 -7.07 10.89
CA ASP A 91 -7.09 -5.94 11.54
C ASP A 91 -7.81 -4.59 11.23
N TRP A 92 -8.76 -4.60 10.29
CA TRP A 92 -9.46 -3.44 9.73
C TRP A 92 -10.16 -2.56 10.76
N PRO A 93 -10.86 -3.09 11.78
CA PRO A 93 -11.56 -2.23 12.75
C PRO A 93 -10.63 -1.21 13.43
N ALA A 94 -9.40 -1.61 13.75
CA ALA A 94 -8.42 -0.73 14.37
C ALA A 94 -7.89 0.33 13.39
N VAL A 95 -7.66 -0.05 12.13
CA VAL A 95 -7.19 0.88 11.08
C VAL A 95 -8.29 1.89 10.74
N GLU A 96 -9.53 1.43 10.54
CA GLU A 96 -10.67 2.31 10.21
C GLU A 96 -10.96 3.30 11.35
N ALA A 97 -10.87 2.87 12.61
CA ALA A 97 -11.03 3.76 13.76
C ALA A 97 -9.97 4.88 13.78
N ARG A 98 -8.72 4.57 13.42
CA ARG A 98 -7.65 5.59 13.29
C ARG A 98 -7.87 6.48 12.08
N ARG A 99 -8.29 5.94 10.94
CA ARG A 99 -8.57 6.73 9.74
C ARG A 99 -9.67 7.77 10.00
N ARG A 100 -10.69 7.44 10.80
CA ARG A 100 -11.76 8.37 11.25
C ARG A 100 -11.26 9.64 11.94
N THR A 101 -10.12 9.58 12.60
CA THR A 101 -9.54 10.76 13.27
C THR A 101 -8.73 11.63 12.32
N LEU A 102 -8.38 11.11 11.14
CA LEU A 102 -7.55 11.80 10.14
C LEU A 102 -8.36 12.42 9.01
N VAL A 103 -9.48 11.79 8.64
CA VAL A 103 -10.35 12.21 7.53
C VAL A 103 -11.82 12.11 7.97
N PRO A 104 -12.68 13.10 7.71
CA PRO A 104 -14.12 13.02 7.99
C PRO A 104 -14.81 11.83 7.30
N ASP A 105 -15.90 11.34 7.89
CA ASP A 105 -16.66 10.19 7.33
C ASP A 105 -17.45 10.54 6.05
N ASP A 106 -17.73 11.82 5.82
CA ASP A 106 -18.38 12.34 4.62
C ASP A 106 -17.39 12.71 3.50
N ALA A 107 -16.08 12.51 3.73
CA ALA A 107 -15.07 12.71 2.70
C ALA A 107 -15.28 11.75 1.52
N PRO A 108 -14.95 12.17 0.28
CA PRO A 108 -15.03 11.29 -0.87
C PRO A 108 -14.12 10.08 -0.69
N THR A 109 -14.55 8.94 -1.25
CA THR A 109 -13.72 7.73 -1.32
C THR A 109 -12.99 7.68 -2.66
N ARG A 110 -11.70 7.32 -2.65
CA ARG A 110 -10.86 7.09 -3.82
C ARG A 110 -10.39 5.64 -3.87
#